data_AF-A0A435WYW9-F1
#
_entry.id   AF-A0A435WYW9-F1
#
_cell.length_a   1.000
_cell.length_b   1.000
_cell.length_c   1.000
_cell.angle_alpha   90.00
_cell.angle_beta   90.00
_cell.angle_gamma   90.00
#
_symmetry.space_group_name_H-M   'P 1'
#
loop_
_entity.id
_entity.type
_entity.pdbx_description
1 polymer ?
#
loop_
_entity_poly.entity_id
_entity_poly.type
_entity_poly.pdbx_seq_one_letter_code
_entity_poly.pdbx_strand_id
1 'polypeptide(L)' 'AYAYVWLPDIKDFDAMNSVWEKWVPQGAAPARACVEGRLADPRLKVEIQVFALR' A
#
# COMPACT_ATOMS: atom_id res chain seq x y z
N ALA A 1 -7.83 -7.28 -9.53
CA ALA A 1 -6.48 -7.16 -8.94
C ALA A 1 -6.60 -6.98 -7.45
N TYR A 2 -5.61 -7.39 -6.67
CA TYR A 2 -5.54 -7.09 -5.24
C TYR A 2 -4.12 -6.66 -4.83
N ALA A 3 -4.05 -5.84 -3.79
CA ALA A 3 -2.80 -5.31 -3.25
C ALA A 3 -2.74 -5.48 -1.73
N TYR A 4 -1.58 -5.87 -1.23
CA TYR A 4 -1.25 -5.84 0.20
C TYR A 4 -0.24 -4.74 0.46
N VAL A 5 -0.50 -3.93 1.47
CA VAL A 5 0.35 -2.82 1.90
C VAL A 5 0.79 -3.06 3.33
N TRP A 6 2.10 -3.00 3.55
CA TRP A 6 2.68 -3.03 4.88
C TRP A 6 3.38 -1.71 5.18
N LEU A 7 3.05 -1.13 6.33
CA LEU A 7 3.72 0.05 6.88
C LEU A 7 4.50 -0.36 8.13
N PRO A 8 5.78 0.01 8.27
CA PRO A 8 6.53 -0.27 9.49
C PRO A 8 6.14 0.61 10.68
N ASP A 9 5.48 1.76 10.43
CA ASP A 9 4.83 2.61 11.42
C ASP A 9 3.46 3.03 10.86
N ILE A 10 2.37 2.63 11.53
CA ILE A 10 1.00 2.91 11.08
C ILE A 10 0.66 4.41 11.07
N LYS A 11 1.47 5.26 11.70
CA LYS A 11 1.30 6.73 11.61
C LYS A 11 1.44 7.25 10.18
N ASP A 12 2.14 6.52 9.31
CA ASP A 12 2.30 6.87 7.90
C ASP A 12 1.04 6.52 7.05
N PHE A 13 -0.04 6.00 7.66
CA PHE A 13 -1.26 5.56 6.95
C PHE A 13 -1.90 6.64 6.09
N ASP A 14 -2.13 7.84 6.64
CA ASP A 14 -2.75 8.94 5.90
C ASP A 14 -1.84 9.44 4.77
N ALA A 15 -0.53 9.50 5.02
CA ALA A 15 0.45 9.87 4.01
C ALA A 15 0.45 8.87 2.85
N MET A 16 0.46 7.56 3.15
CA MET A 16 0.38 6.49 2.15
C MET A 16 -0.93 6.58 1.34
N ASN A 17 -2.07 6.76 2.00
CA ASN A 17 -3.37 6.87 1.32
C ASN A 17 -3.45 8.10 0.41
N SER A 18 -2.89 9.23 0.83
CA SER A 18 -2.93 10.46 0.04
C SER A 18 -2.24 10.32 -1.33
N VAL A 19 -1.21 9.47 -1.41
CA VAL A 19 -0.50 9.16 -2.66
C VAL A 19 -1.25 8.07 -3.43
N TRP A 20 -1.70 7.02 -2.73
CA TRP A 20 -2.44 5.91 -3.31
C TRP A 20 -3.71 6.37 -4.04
N GLU A 21 -4.54 7.18 -3.39
CA GLU A 21 -5.82 7.66 -3.94
C GLU A 21 -5.64 8.52 -5.19
N LYS A 22 -4.55 9.29 -5.27
CA LYS A 22 -4.21 10.08 -6.46
C LYS A 22 -3.69 9.23 -7.61
N TRP A 23 -3.06 8.10 -7.30
CA TRP A 23 -2.46 7.21 -8.29
C TRP A 23 -3.47 6.24 -8.91
N VAL A 24 -4.44 5.76 -8.12
CA VAL A 24 -5.43 4.79 -8.58
C VAL A 24 -6.47 5.45 -9.51
N PRO A 25 -6.68 4.93 -10.73
CA PRO A 25 -7.74 5.43 -11.60
C PRO A 25 -9.13 5.19 -11.00
N GLN A 26 -10.03 6.17 -11.18
CA GLN A 26 -11.41 6.07 -10.72
C GLN A 26 -12.10 4.82 -11.32
N GLY A 27 -12.76 4.03 -10.46
CA GLY A 27 -13.46 2.80 -10.87
C GLY A 27 -12.56 1.58 -11.11
N ALA A 28 -11.23 1.72 -11.00
CA ALA A 28 -10.27 0.64 -11.22
C ALA A 28 -9.45 0.29 -9.96
N ALA A 29 -9.93 0.67 -8.77
CA ALA A 29 -9.25 0.37 -7.52
C ALA A 29 -9.19 -1.15 -7.28
N PRO A 30 -8.01 -1.71 -6.95
CA PRO A 30 -7.92 -3.11 -6.56
C PRO A 30 -8.52 -3.32 -5.17
N ALA A 31 -8.92 -4.56 -4.86
CA ALA A 31 -9.14 -4.93 -3.47
C ALA A 31 -7.84 -4.72 -2.69
N ARG A 32 -7.89 -4.07 -1.51
CA ARG A 32 -6.67 -3.71 -0.78
C ARG A 32 -6.80 -3.98 0.71
N ALA A 33 -5.75 -4.52 1.31
CA ALA A 33 -5.54 -4.51 2.76
C ALA A 33 -4.26 -3.72 3.09
N CYS A 34 -4.32 -2.93 4.15
CA CYS A 34 -3.20 -2.15 4.67
C CYS A 34 -3.07 -2.40 6.17
N VAL A 35 -1.89 -2.82 6.61
CA VAL A 35 -1.61 -3.18 8.01
C VAL A 35 -0.24 -2.69 8.43
N GLU A 36 -0.01 -2.64 9.74
CA GLU A 36 1.33 -2.45 10.28
C GLU A 36 2.13 -3.75 10.24
N GLY A 37 3.41 -3.70 9.85
CA GLY A 37 4.30 -4.86 9.81
C GLY A 37 5.77 -4.47 9.62
N ARG A 38 6.68 -5.22 10.28
CA ARG A 38 8.13 -5.01 10.13
C ARG A 38 8.58 -5.40 8.72
N LEU A 39 9.36 -4.51 8.08
CA LEU A 39 9.91 -4.72 6.73
C LEU A 39 11.36 -5.24 6.80
N ALA A 40 11.85 -5.77 5.68
CA ALA A 40 13.19 -6.35 5.60
C ALA A 40 14.33 -5.33 5.77
N ASP A 41 14.16 -4.11 5.24
CA ASP A 41 15.09 -2.99 5.45
C ASP A 41 14.41 -1.92 6.34
N PRO A 42 14.99 -1.56 7.50
CA PRO A 42 14.40 -0.60 8.43
C PRO A 42 14.26 0.83 7.89
N ARG A 43 14.90 1.14 6.75
CA ARG A 43 14.77 2.45 6.08
C ARG A 43 13.53 2.53 5.19
N LEU A 44 12.93 1.40 4.82
CA LEU A 44 11.71 1.40 4.04
C LEU A 44 10.56 2.00 4.85
N LYS A 45 9.68 2.73 4.16
CA LYS A 45 8.48 3.35 4.75
C LYS A 45 7.18 2.66 4.34
N VAL A 46 7.24 1.83 3.31
CA VAL A 46 6.10 1.06 2.80
C VAL A 46 6.63 -0.10 1.97
N GLU A 47 5.95 -1.24 2.02
CA GLU A 47 6.10 -2.35 1.08
C GLU A 47 4.73 -2.67 0.46
N ILE A 48 4.71 -2.94 -0.86
CA ILE A 48 3.47 -3.22 -1.58
C ILE A 48 3.65 -4.48 -2.43
N GLN A 49 2.79 -5.48 -2.21
CA GLN A 49 2.66 -6.65 -3.07
C GLN A 49 1.41 -6.51 -3.94
N VAL A 50 1.53 -6.81 -5.24
CA VAL A 50 0.44 -6.66 -6.21
C VAL A 50 0.21 -7.95 -6.98
N PHE A 51 -1.07 -8.31 -7.10
CA PHE A 51 -1.54 -9.37 -7.99
C PHE A 51 -2.42 -8.75 -9.07
N ALA A 52 -1.99 -8.87 -10.32
CA ALA A 52 -2.61 -8.24 -11.48
C ALA A 52 -2.97 -9.25 -12.56
N LEU A 53 -3.85 -8.83 -13.47
CA LEU A 53 -4.11 -9.53 -14.73
C LEU A 53 -3.08 -9.07 -15.76
N ARG A 54 -2.87 -9.90 -16.79
CA ARG A 54 -1.92 -9.63 -17.87
C ARG A 54 -2.47 -8.60 -18.87
#